data_AF-A0A3P8Z3V6-F1
#
_entry.id   AF-A0A3P8Z3V6-F1
#
_cell.length_a   1.000
_cell.length_b   1.000
_cell.length_c   1.000
_cell.angle_alpha   90.00
_cell.angle_beta   90.00
_cell.angle_gamma   90.00
#
_symmetry.space_group_name_H-M   'P 1'
#
loop_
_entity.id
_entity.type
_entity.pdbx_description
1 polymer ?
#
loop_
_entity_poly.entity_id
_entity_poly.type
_entity_poly.pdbx_seq_one_letter_code
_entity_poly.pdbx_strand_id
1 'polypeptide(L)'
;MGNNKSSAVSKEILEDLKLSTKFSETEITQWYENFQKSCPSGRITPEEFESIYSRFFPESDAQTYAQHVFRSFDTNDDGTLDFKEYIIALHLTSTGKTTRKLEWAFSLFDVDKNGYITKSEVAEICSAIFKLIPKDKQADLPNDENTPEKRAEKLWKFFDKKENERVAEGEFIKGVMENEDALRLIQYEPTTK
;
A
#
# COMPACT_ATOMS: atom_id res chain seq x y z
N MET A 1 41.91 -6.74 12.33
CA MET A 1 41.67 -6.41 10.90
C MET A 1 40.18 -6.26 10.74
N GLY A 2 39.68 -5.01 10.72
CA GLY A 2 38.26 -4.72 10.65
C GLY A 2 37.76 -4.85 9.22
N ASN A 3 36.87 -5.80 8.97
CA ASN A 3 36.11 -5.86 7.73
C ASN A 3 35.16 -4.65 7.70
N ASN A 4 35.49 -3.64 6.90
CA ASN A 4 34.54 -2.62 6.47
C ASN A 4 33.50 -3.32 5.59
N LYS A 5 32.43 -3.85 6.20
CA LYS A 5 31.21 -4.18 5.45
C LYS A 5 30.73 -2.86 4.85
N SER A 6 30.71 -2.76 3.52
CA SER A 6 30.28 -1.55 2.83
C SER A 6 28.86 -1.19 3.26
N SER A 7 28.73 -0.16 4.10
CA SER A 7 27.47 0.42 4.56
C SER A 7 26.84 1.37 3.54
N ALA A 8 27.41 1.43 2.33
CA ALA A 8 26.96 2.32 1.27
C ALA A 8 25.89 1.64 0.42
N VAL A 9 24.81 2.37 0.12
CA VAL A 9 23.87 2.01 -0.95
C VAL A 9 24.65 1.91 -2.26
N SER A 10 24.38 0.90 -3.08
CA SER A 10 25.03 0.82 -4.39
C SER A 10 24.63 2.03 -5.25
N LYS A 11 25.55 2.50 -6.09
CA LYS A 11 25.26 3.66 -6.97
C LYS A 11 24.03 3.44 -7.85
N GLU A 12 23.85 2.22 -8.34
CA GLU A 12 22.71 1.82 -9.16
C GLU A 12 21.38 1.94 -8.40
N ILE A 13 21.30 1.39 -7.19
CA ILE A 13 20.09 1.51 -6.34
C ILE A 13 19.81 2.97 -6.00
N LEU A 14 20.87 3.75 -5.75
CA LEU A 14 20.74 5.16 -5.40
C LEU A 14 20.22 6.00 -6.57
N GLU A 15 20.74 5.78 -7.78
CA GLU A 15 20.25 6.45 -8.99
C GLU A 15 18.80 6.08 -9.29
N ASP A 16 18.45 4.80 -9.18
CA ASP A 16 17.09 4.32 -9.39
C ASP A 16 16.10 4.89 -8.36
N LEU A 17 16.47 4.92 -7.07
CA LEU A 17 15.66 5.53 -6.02
C LEU A 17 15.49 7.04 -6.20
N LYS A 18 16.50 7.75 -6.75
CA LYS A 18 16.39 9.18 -7.08
C LYS A 18 15.47 9.45 -8.27
N LEU A 19 15.31 8.48 -9.19
CA LEU A 19 14.37 8.57 -10.32
C LEU A 19 12.95 8.13 -9.93
N SER A 20 12.83 7.17 -9.03
CA SER A 20 11.55 6.60 -8.60
C SER A 20 10.92 7.34 -7.42
N THR A 21 11.69 8.13 -6.67
CA THR A 21 11.21 8.88 -5.49
C THR A 21 11.60 10.36 -5.54
N LYS A 22 11.04 11.15 -4.63
CA LYS A 22 11.42 12.57 -4.44
C LYS A 22 12.49 12.77 -3.36
N PHE A 23 13.10 11.68 -2.88
CA PHE A 23 14.02 11.73 -1.76
C PHE A 23 15.43 12.09 -2.23
N SER A 24 16.11 12.88 -1.41
CA SER A 24 17.52 13.21 -1.61
C SER A 24 18.41 12.00 -1.34
N GLU A 25 19.60 12.02 -1.94
CA GLU A 25 20.64 11.02 -1.69
C GLU A 25 21.00 10.88 -0.21
N THR A 26 20.99 12.00 0.53
CA THR A 26 21.22 12.02 1.97
C THR A 26 20.12 11.30 2.75
N GLU A 27 18.85 11.51 2.38
CA GLU A 27 17.71 10.82 3.03
C GLU A 27 17.75 9.31 2.75
N ILE A 28 17.96 8.93 1.50
CA ILE A 28 18.06 7.52 1.07
C ILE A 28 19.21 6.82 1.83
N THR A 29 20.37 7.47 1.94
CA THR A 29 21.51 6.89 2.67
C THR A 29 21.22 6.72 4.17
N GLN A 30 20.60 7.71 4.80
CA GLN A 30 20.22 7.62 6.22
C GLN A 30 19.22 6.50 6.48
N TRP A 31 18.20 6.35 5.62
CA TRP A 31 17.27 5.24 5.74
C TRP A 31 17.95 3.90 5.49
N TYR A 32 18.91 3.80 4.59
CA TYR A 32 19.66 2.56 4.38
C TYR A 32 20.45 2.15 5.62
N GLU A 33 21.13 3.10 6.26
CA GLU A 33 21.85 2.82 7.50
C GLU A 33 20.91 2.37 8.62
N ASN A 34 19.74 2.99 8.73
CA ASN A 34 18.72 2.60 9.71
C ASN A 34 18.14 1.22 9.38
N PHE A 35 17.85 0.96 8.11
CA PHE A 35 17.36 -0.31 7.62
C PHE A 35 18.35 -1.44 7.89
N GLN A 36 19.66 -1.24 7.62
CA GLN A 36 20.69 -2.24 7.94
C GLN A 36 20.83 -2.50 9.44
N LYS A 37 20.60 -1.49 10.29
CA LYS A 37 20.63 -1.65 11.76
C LYS A 37 19.41 -2.42 12.26
N SER A 38 18.23 -2.13 11.73
CA SER A 38 16.96 -2.75 12.12
C SER A 38 16.77 -4.14 11.52
N CYS A 39 17.22 -4.34 10.28
CA CYS A 39 17.10 -5.57 9.50
C CYS A 39 18.50 -6.01 9.02
N PRO A 40 19.30 -6.69 9.87
CA PRO A 40 20.65 -7.12 9.52
C PRO A 40 20.73 -8.08 8.34
N SER A 41 19.62 -8.74 8.01
CA SER A 41 19.41 -9.58 6.82
C SER A 41 19.40 -8.78 5.51
N GLY A 42 19.16 -7.46 5.58
CA GLY A 42 18.92 -6.63 4.40
C GLY A 42 17.56 -6.87 3.72
N ARG A 43 16.63 -7.49 4.45
CA ARG A 43 15.27 -7.85 4.01
C ARG A 43 14.29 -7.65 5.16
N ILE A 44 13.10 -7.14 4.85
CA ILE A 44 11.98 -7.07 5.79
C ILE A 44 11.06 -8.26 5.52
N THR A 45 10.81 -9.05 6.54
CA THR A 45 9.83 -10.14 6.53
C THR A 45 8.40 -9.62 6.74
N PRO A 46 7.36 -10.38 6.36
CA PRO A 46 5.97 -10.01 6.64
C PRO A 46 5.73 -9.70 8.13
N GLU A 47 6.32 -10.50 9.03
CA GLU A 47 6.17 -10.33 10.47
C GLU A 47 6.80 -9.02 10.99
N GLU A 48 7.97 -8.67 10.46
CA GLU A 48 8.64 -7.40 10.77
C GLU A 48 7.81 -6.21 10.25
N PHE A 49 7.26 -6.33 9.04
CA PHE A 49 6.40 -5.30 8.47
C PHE A 49 5.09 -5.12 9.26
N GLU A 50 4.42 -6.21 9.62
CA GLU A 50 3.22 -6.20 10.48
C GLU A 50 3.50 -5.54 11.84
N SER A 51 4.67 -5.80 12.43
CA SER A 51 5.08 -5.19 13.70
C SER A 51 5.25 -3.67 13.57
N ILE A 52 5.88 -3.21 12.48
CA ILE A 52 6.03 -1.79 12.16
C ILE A 52 4.63 -1.16 11.99
N TYR A 53 3.76 -1.79 11.19
CA TYR A 53 2.43 -1.27 10.88
C TYR A 53 1.54 -1.16 12.13
N SER A 54 1.58 -2.18 12.99
CA SER A 54 0.83 -2.21 14.26
C SER A 54 1.24 -1.10 15.22
N ARG A 55 2.52 -0.67 15.17
CA ARG A 55 3.01 0.45 15.99
C ARG A 55 2.50 1.80 15.50
N PHE A 56 2.24 1.95 14.20
CA PHE A 56 1.66 3.17 13.61
C PHE A 56 0.14 3.25 13.78
N PHE A 57 -0.54 2.10 13.85
CA PHE A 57 -2.00 2.02 13.99
C PHE A 57 -2.43 1.17 15.21
N PRO A 58 -2.03 1.56 16.44
CA PRO A 58 -2.20 0.74 17.64
C PRO A 58 -3.68 0.49 18.03
N GLU A 59 -4.59 1.31 17.53
CA GLU A 59 -6.04 1.24 17.84
C GLU A 59 -6.86 0.50 16.77
N SER A 60 -6.22 -0.08 15.76
CA SER A 60 -6.91 -0.72 14.64
C SER A 60 -6.46 -2.17 14.42
N ASP A 61 -7.35 -2.99 13.85
CA ASP A 61 -7.01 -4.35 13.40
C ASP A 61 -6.32 -4.26 12.03
N ALA A 62 -5.08 -3.77 12.04
CA ALA A 62 -4.32 -3.45 10.83
C ALA A 62 -3.60 -4.65 10.21
N GLN A 63 -3.65 -5.83 10.84
CA GLN A 63 -2.85 -6.98 10.41
C GLN A 63 -3.18 -7.41 8.98
N THR A 64 -4.47 -7.63 8.69
CA THR A 64 -4.91 -8.04 7.34
C THR A 64 -4.55 -6.99 6.29
N TYR A 65 -4.69 -5.70 6.62
CA TYR A 65 -4.33 -4.64 5.69
C TYR A 65 -2.81 -4.55 5.47
N ALA A 66 -2.02 -4.69 6.54
CA ALA A 66 -0.56 -4.71 6.46
C ALA A 66 -0.06 -5.85 5.55
N GLN A 67 -0.70 -7.02 5.56
CA GLN A 67 -0.38 -8.13 4.66
C GLN A 67 -0.65 -7.78 3.19
N HIS A 68 -1.79 -7.17 2.87
CA HIS A 68 -2.08 -6.73 1.50
C HIS A 68 -1.12 -5.63 1.03
N VAL A 69 -0.78 -4.70 1.92
CA VAL A 69 0.19 -3.64 1.65
C VAL A 69 1.58 -4.22 1.44
N PHE A 70 1.99 -5.19 2.25
CA PHE A 70 3.27 -5.89 2.06
C PHE A 70 3.31 -6.57 0.69
N ARG A 71 2.27 -7.34 0.34
CA ARG A 71 2.15 -8.04 -0.95
C ARG A 71 2.23 -7.07 -2.14
N SER A 72 1.64 -5.89 -2.03
CA SER A 72 1.66 -4.91 -3.12
C SER A 72 3.00 -4.20 -3.27
N PHE A 73 3.89 -4.31 -2.28
CA PHE A 73 5.26 -3.80 -2.36
C PHE A 73 6.29 -4.88 -2.70
N ASP A 74 6.02 -6.15 -2.40
CA ASP A 74 6.82 -7.31 -2.80
C ASP A 74 6.60 -7.55 -4.29
N THR A 75 7.35 -6.84 -5.13
CA THR A 75 7.16 -6.83 -6.58
C THR A 75 7.78 -8.05 -7.26
N ASN A 76 8.78 -8.65 -6.62
CA ASN A 76 9.47 -9.82 -7.13
C ASN A 76 8.90 -11.15 -6.59
N ASP A 77 7.91 -11.10 -5.70
CA ASP A 77 7.24 -12.24 -5.08
C ASP A 77 8.22 -13.17 -4.35
N ASP A 78 9.27 -12.60 -3.74
CA ASP A 78 10.27 -13.36 -2.99
C ASP A 78 9.89 -13.58 -1.51
N GLY A 79 8.77 -13.00 -1.07
CA GLY A 79 8.24 -13.11 0.28
C GLY A 79 8.94 -12.17 1.27
N THR A 80 9.80 -11.27 0.80
CA THR A 80 10.50 -10.27 1.59
C THR A 80 10.50 -8.92 0.88
N LEU A 81 10.62 -7.81 1.62
CA LEU A 81 10.88 -6.50 1.01
C LEU A 81 12.36 -6.20 1.09
N ASP A 82 12.96 -5.94 -0.06
CA ASP A 82 14.30 -5.36 -0.08
C ASP A 82 14.29 -3.86 0.25
N PHE A 83 15.48 -3.27 0.34
CA PHE A 83 15.59 -1.86 0.66
C PHE A 83 14.93 -0.95 -0.38
N LYS A 84 15.01 -1.30 -1.66
CA LYS A 84 14.42 -0.51 -2.74
C LYS A 84 12.89 -0.54 -2.62
N GLU A 85 12.31 -1.72 -2.46
CA GLU A 85 10.86 -1.89 -2.29
C GLU A 85 10.35 -1.16 -1.05
N TYR A 86 11.09 -1.24 0.07
CA TYR A 86 10.78 -0.49 1.28
C TYR A 86 10.79 1.03 1.10
N ILE A 87 11.78 1.59 0.40
CA ILE A 87 11.83 3.04 0.14
C ILE A 87 10.72 3.49 -0.83
N ILE A 88 10.44 2.69 -1.85
CA ILE A 88 9.33 2.95 -2.77
C ILE A 88 8.00 2.93 -2.00
N ALA A 89 7.82 1.96 -1.10
CA ALA A 89 6.66 1.88 -0.22
C ALA A 89 6.48 3.12 0.66
N LEU A 90 7.55 3.58 1.31
CA LEU A 90 7.53 4.83 2.07
C LEU A 90 7.19 6.03 1.18
N HIS A 91 7.72 6.09 -0.04
CA HIS A 91 7.44 7.19 -0.97
C HIS A 91 5.97 7.25 -1.38
N LEU A 92 5.40 6.11 -1.76
CA LEU A 92 4.01 5.99 -2.24
C LEU A 92 2.99 6.27 -1.14
N THR A 93 3.32 5.92 0.11
CA THR A 93 2.45 6.15 1.28
C THR A 93 2.58 7.56 1.85
N SER A 94 3.72 8.22 1.71
CA SER A 94 3.98 9.56 2.27
C SER A 94 3.67 10.72 1.33
N THR A 95 3.65 10.51 0.01
CA THR A 95 3.47 11.59 -0.96
C THR A 95 2.11 11.56 -1.66
N GLY A 96 1.44 12.72 -1.73
CA GLY A 96 0.05 12.89 -2.18
C GLY A 96 -0.22 12.60 -3.67
N LYS A 97 -1.47 12.88 -4.09
CA LYS A 97 -2.10 12.56 -5.39
C LYS A 97 -1.15 12.57 -6.59
N THR A 98 -0.63 11.41 -6.96
CA THR A 98 0.14 11.16 -8.18
C THR A 98 -0.40 9.90 -8.84
N THR A 99 -0.31 9.80 -10.17
CA THR A 99 -0.70 8.60 -10.94
C THR A 99 -0.07 7.33 -10.36
N ARG A 100 1.17 7.42 -9.88
CA ARG A 100 1.87 6.33 -9.19
C ARG A 100 1.16 5.79 -7.95
N LYS A 101 0.46 6.64 -7.19
CA LYS A 101 -0.35 6.19 -6.04
C LYS A 101 -1.54 5.35 -6.50
N LEU A 102 -2.08 5.63 -7.70
CA LEU A 102 -3.19 4.87 -8.28
C LEU A 102 -2.72 3.56 -8.91
N GLU A 103 -1.54 3.54 -9.55
CA GLU A 103 -0.87 2.32 -10.02
C GLU A 103 -0.57 1.38 -8.84
N TRP A 104 -0.07 1.93 -7.74
CA TRP A 104 0.10 1.16 -6.50
C TRP A 104 -1.24 0.71 -5.90
N ALA A 105 -2.25 1.59 -5.85
CA ALA A 105 -3.57 1.19 -5.38
C ALA A 105 -4.15 0.06 -6.25
N PHE A 106 -3.94 0.08 -7.56
CA PHE A 106 -4.29 -1.04 -8.42
C PHE A 106 -3.60 -2.33 -7.96
N SER A 107 -2.28 -2.28 -7.74
CA SER A 107 -1.48 -3.42 -7.24
C SER A 107 -1.91 -3.91 -5.84
N LEU A 108 -2.52 -3.04 -5.03
CA LEU A 108 -3.12 -3.43 -3.75
C LEU A 108 -4.41 -4.26 -3.96
N PHE A 109 -5.25 -3.84 -4.93
CA PHE A 109 -6.51 -4.49 -5.26
C PHE A 109 -6.36 -5.75 -6.12
N ASP A 110 -5.35 -5.84 -6.98
CA ASP A 110 -5.02 -7.04 -7.76
C ASP A 110 -4.31 -8.07 -6.86
N VAL A 111 -5.09 -8.92 -6.20
CA VAL A 111 -4.63 -9.83 -5.14
C VAL A 111 -3.80 -10.96 -5.70
N ASP A 112 -4.21 -11.51 -6.84
CA ASP A 112 -3.55 -12.62 -7.50
C ASP A 112 -2.50 -12.18 -8.54
N LYS A 113 -2.32 -10.86 -8.72
CA LYS A 113 -1.36 -10.22 -9.64
C LYS A 113 -1.57 -10.63 -11.09
N ASN A 114 -2.81 -10.91 -11.49
CA ASN A 114 -3.13 -11.32 -12.86
C ASN A 114 -3.28 -10.15 -13.84
N GLY A 115 -3.16 -8.90 -13.35
CA GLY A 115 -3.32 -7.67 -14.12
C GLY A 115 -4.76 -7.18 -14.24
N TYR A 116 -5.70 -7.78 -13.49
CA TYR A 116 -7.11 -7.42 -13.48
C TYR A 116 -7.74 -7.55 -12.10
N ILE A 117 -8.52 -6.55 -11.71
CA ILE A 117 -9.27 -6.57 -10.45
C ILE A 117 -10.66 -7.17 -10.68
N THR A 118 -11.04 -8.11 -9.82
CA THR A 118 -12.36 -8.72 -9.75
C THR A 118 -13.18 -8.17 -8.57
N LYS A 119 -14.51 -8.36 -8.61
CA LYS A 119 -15.40 -7.96 -7.52
C LYS A 119 -15.04 -8.60 -6.18
N SER A 120 -14.54 -9.84 -6.21
CA SER A 120 -14.10 -10.57 -5.01
C SER A 120 -12.91 -9.89 -4.36
N GLU A 121 -11.94 -9.46 -5.15
CA GLU A 121 -10.73 -8.80 -4.63
C GLU A 121 -11.04 -7.40 -4.11
N VAL A 122 -11.97 -6.68 -4.74
CA VAL A 122 -12.51 -5.43 -4.19
C VAL A 122 -13.13 -5.67 -2.81
N ALA A 123 -13.93 -6.73 -2.65
CA ALA A 123 -14.54 -7.05 -1.36
C ALA A 123 -13.49 -7.40 -0.29
N GLU A 124 -12.46 -8.16 -0.65
CA GLU A 124 -11.34 -8.51 0.22
C GLU A 124 -10.61 -7.26 0.75
N ILE A 125 -10.19 -6.37 -0.15
CA ILE A 125 -9.50 -5.14 0.25
C ILE A 125 -10.42 -4.18 1.00
N CYS A 126 -11.68 -4.01 0.57
CA CYS A 126 -12.65 -3.19 1.31
C CYS A 126 -12.88 -3.72 2.73
N SER A 127 -12.88 -5.05 2.93
CA SER A 127 -12.97 -5.64 4.25
C SER A 127 -11.73 -5.36 5.09
N ALA A 128 -10.53 -5.42 4.52
CA ALA A 128 -9.30 -5.07 5.23
C ALA A 128 -9.27 -3.59 5.63
N ILE A 129 -9.65 -2.69 4.71
CA ILE A 129 -9.74 -1.24 4.98
C ILE A 129 -10.82 -0.95 6.04
N PHE A 130 -11.96 -1.65 6.02
CA PHE A 130 -13.01 -1.43 7.01
C PHE A 130 -12.55 -1.75 8.44
N LYS A 131 -11.72 -2.80 8.61
CA LYS A 131 -11.12 -3.18 9.91
C LYS A 131 -10.12 -2.14 10.45
N LEU A 132 -9.56 -1.29 9.58
CA LEU A 132 -8.71 -0.18 10.00
C LEU A 132 -9.49 0.94 10.68
N ILE A 133 -10.80 1.05 10.40
CA ILE A 133 -11.62 2.12 10.99
C ILE A 133 -11.88 1.79 12.46
N PRO A 134 -11.53 2.70 13.39
CA PRO A 134 -11.83 2.52 14.81
C PRO A 134 -13.31 2.22 15.03
N LYS A 135 -13.60 1.23 15.89
CA LYS A 135 -14.98 0.72 16.08
C LYS A 135 -15.97 1.80 16.51
N ASP A 136 -15.51 2.79 17.28
CA ASP A 136 -16.29 3.96 17.70
C ASP A 136 -16.67 4.86 16.53
N LYS A 137 -15.84 4.96 15.49
CA LYS A 137 -16.11 5.74 14.27
C LYS A 137 -16.95 4.98 13.24
N GLN A 138 -17.04 3.64 13.34
CA GLN A 138 -17.87 2.85 12.41
C GLN A 138 -19.36 3.19 12.50
N ALA A 139 -19.83 3.63 13.68
CA ALA A 139 -21.21 4.04 13.90
C ALA A 139 -21.60 5.34 13.17
N ASP A 140 -20.61 6.20 12.87
CA ASP A 140 -20.81 7.48 12.17
C ASP A 140 -20.76 7.33 10.64
N LEU A 141 -20.54 6.12 10.12
CA LEU A 141 -20.43 5.87 8.69
C LEU A 141 -21.80 5.97 7.99
N PRO A 142 -21.82 6.46 6.73
CA PRO A 142 -23.02 6.45 5.90
C PRO A 142 -23.66 5.05 5.80
N ASN A 143 -24.98 5.00 5.68
CA ASN A 143 -25.74 3.74 5.63
C ASN A 143 -25.35 2.82 4.46
N ASP A 144 -24.80 3.38 3.39
CA ASP A 144 -24.29 2.70 2.20
C ASP A 144 -22.79 2.38 2.27
N GLU A 145 -22.13 2.66 3.40
CA GLU A 145 -20.70 2.42 3.63
C GLU A 145 -20.39 1.82 5.01
N ASN A 146 -21.41 1.55 5.81
CA ASN A 146 -21.26 1.06 7.19
C ASN A 146 -20.99 -0.45 7.31
N THR A 147 -20.85 -1.16 6.19
CA THR A 147 -20.33 -2.53 6.15
C THR A 147 -19.32 -2.69 5.01
N PRO A 148 -18.39 -3.67 5.10
CA PRO A 148 -17.47 -4.00 4.01
C PRO A 148 -18.15 -4.25 2.68
N GLU A 149 -19.25 -5.01 2.68
CA GLU A 149 -19.96 -5.44 1.47
C GLU A 149 -20.61 -4.26 0.76
N LYS A 150 -21.20 -3.33 1.52
CA LYS A 150 -21.80 -2.12 0.94
C LYS A 150 -20.75 -1.21 0.35
N ARG A 151 -19.58 -1.08 0.98
CA ARG A 151 -18.45 -0.33 0.42
C ARG A 151 -17.92 -0.96 -0.85
N ALA A 152 -17.72 -2.28 -0.85
CA ALA A 152 -17.27 -3.02 -2.02
C ALA A 152 -18.26 -2.88 -3.17
N GLU A 153 -19.56 -3.01 -2.90
CA GLU A 153 -20.62 -2.82 -3.89
C GLU A 153 -20.66 -1.38 -4.43
N LYS A 154 -20.51 -0.39 -3.55
CA LYS A 154 -20.46 1.03 -3.93
C LYS A 154 -19.26 1.32 -4.82
N LEU A 155 -18.08 0.81 -4.45
CA LEU A 155 -16.85 0.96 -5.23
C LEU A 155 -16.94 0.23 -6.57
N TRP A 156 -17.47 -0.99 -6.59
CA TRP A 156 -17.64 -1.77 -7.81
C TRP A 156 -18.58 -1.09 -8.82
N LYS A 157 -19.66 -0.47 -8.33
CA LYS A 157 -20.59 0.30 -9.16
C LYS A 157 -19.95 1.49 -9.86
N PHE A 158 -18.88 2.06 -9.30
CA PHE A 158 -18.18 3.17 -9.96
C PHE A 158 -17.43 2.76 -11.23
N PHE A 159 -17.07 1.48 -11.35
CA PHE A 159 -16.44 0.96 -12.57
C PHE A 159 -17.44 0.56 -13.65
N ASP A 160 -18.76 0.63 -13.36
CA ASP A 160 -19.85 0.21 -14.27
C ASP A 160 -19.65 -1.20 -14.85
N LYS A 161 -19.21 -2.13 -14.00
CA LYS A 161 -18.94 -3.54 -14.36
C LYS A 161 -19.99 -4.48 -13.80
N LYS A 162 -20.28 -5.55 -14.53
CA LYS A 162 -21.06 -6.70 -14.06
C LYS A 162 -20.26 -7.55 -13.06
N GLU A 163 -20.93 -8.43 -12.33
CA GLU A 163 -20.28 -9.21 -11.26
C GLU A 163 -19.15 -10.14 -11.72
N ASN A 164 -19.21 -10.62 -12.96
CA ASN A 164 -18.23 -11.53 -13.55
C ASN A 164 -17.22 -10.84 -14.47
N GLU A 165 -17.28 -9.51 -14.57
CA GLU A 165 -16.33 -8.72 -15.34
C GLU A 165 -15.09 -8.39 -14.49
N ARG A 166 -14.06 -7.89 -15.17
CA ARG A 166 -12.80 -7.49 -14.55
C ARG A 166 -12.45 -6.07 -14.94
N VAL A 167 -11.69 -5.39 -14.07
CA VAL A 167 -11.22 -4.02 -14.26
C VAL A 167 -9.72 -4.07 -14.55
N ALA A 168 -9.31 -3.58 -15.72
CA ALA A 168 -7.89 -3.42 -16.04
C ALA A 168 -7.31 -2.15 -15.38
N GLU A 169 -5.98 -2.08 -15.24
CA GLU A 169 -5.29 -0.96 -14.60
C GLU A 169 -5.71 0.42 -15.14
N GLY A 170 -5.72 0.59 -16.45
CA GLY A 170 -6.13 1.85 -17.07
C GLY A 170 -7.59 2.23 -16.79
N GLU A 171 -8.49 1.25 -16.69
CA GLU A 171 -9.90 1.48 -16.31
C GLU A 171 -10.02 1.85 -14.83
N PHE A 172 -9.25 1.21 -13.96
CA PHE A 172 -9.20 1.51 -12.54
C PHE A 172 -8.71 2.94 -12.30
N ILE A 173 -7.55 3.30 -12.86
CA ILE A 173 -6.96 4.63 -12.71
C ILE A 173 -7.94 5.68 -13.22
N LYS A 174 -8.52 5.49 -14.41
CA LYS A 174 -9.51 6.42 -14.97
C LYS A 174 -10.75 6.54 -14.07
N GLY A 175 -11.34 5.43 -13.66
CA GLY A 175 -12.55 5.41 -12.83
C GLY A 175 -12.34 6.10 -11.47
N VAL A 176 -11.18 5.89 -10.85
CA VAL A 176 -10.83 6.53 -9.56
C VAL A 176 -10.48 8.01 -9.73
N MET A 177 -9.87 8.41 -10.85
CA MET A 177 -9.56 9.82 -11.12
C MET A 177 -10.82 10.65 -11.45
N GLU A 178 -11.81 10.05 -12.10
CA GLU A 178 -13.06 10.72 -12.49
C GLU A 178 -14.09 10.77 -11.33
N ASN A 179 -13.82 10.07 -10.22
CA ASN A 179 -14.76 9.93 -9.10
C ASN A 179 -14.08 10.16 -7.73
N GLU A 180 -14.33 11.33 -7.12
CA GLU A 180 -13.77 11.68 -5.81
C GLU A 180 -14.22 10.74 -4.67
N ASP A 181 -15.42 10.16 -4.76
CA ASP A 181 -15.90 9.18 -3.77
C ASP A 181 -15.15 7.84 -3.90
N ALA A 182 -14.84 7.39 -5.11
CA ALA A 182 -14.02 6.20 -5.32
C ALA A 182 -12.62 6.39 -4.69
N LEU A 183 -12.02 7.56 -4.89
CA LEU A 183 -10.74 7.91 -4.29
C LEU A 183 -10.80 7.88 -2.76
N ARG A 184 -11.86 8.41 -2.15
CA ARG A 184 -12.07 8.39 -0.69
C ARG A 184 -12.28 6.97 -0.15
N LEU A 185 -12.94 6.08 -0.88
CA LEU A 185 -13.14 4.70 -0.45
C LEU A 185 -11.86 3.88 -0.50
N ILE A 186 -10.95 4.22 -1.42
CA ILE A 186 -9.63 3.57 -1.58
C ILE A 186 -8.61 4.14 -0.61
N GLN A 187 -8.66 5.46 -0.34
CA GLN A 187 -7.74 6.12 0.55
C GLN A 187 -8.31 6.16 1.97
N TYR A 188 -7.71 5.38 2.88
CA TYR A 188 -7.87 5.68 4.30
C TYR A 188 -6.97 6.86 4.65
N GLU A 189 -7.52 8.07 4.59
CA GLU A 189 -6.94 9.21 5.29
C GLU A 189 -7.57 9.25 6.69
N PRO A 190 -6.80 9.01 7.77
CA PRO A 190 -7.32 9.28 9.10
C PRO A 190 -7.73 10.74 9.12
N THR A 191 -9.02 11.01 9.35
CA THR A 191 -9.52 12.38 9.51
C THR A 191 -8.71 13.04 10.62
N THR A 192 -7.77 13.90 10.24
CA THR A 192 -7.12 14.83 11.15
C THR A 192 -8.20 15.78 11.61
N LYS A 193 -8.65 15.59 12.85
CA LYS A 193 -9.25 16.69 13.61
C LYS A 193 -8.12 17.56 14.14
#